data_AF-A0A0K1Q9P8-F1
#
_entry.id   AF-A0A0K1Q9P8-F1
#
_cell.length_a   1.000
_cell.length_b   1.000
_cell.length_c   1.000
_cell.angle_alpha   90.00
_cell.angle_beta   90.00
_cell.angle_gamma   90.00
#
_symmetry.space_group_name_H-M   'P 1'
#
loop_
_entity.id
_entity.type
_entity.pdbx_description
1 polymer ?
#
loop_
_entity_poly.entity_id
_entity_poly.type
_entity_poly.pdbx_seq_one_letter_code
_entity_poly.pdbx_strand_id
1 'polypeptide(L)'
;MTVSTANARHILVRLDNSVQLPAALLDVLRDEIVTCGWLRASGVLTDVSLRSFDPDTGMPGAERRLTGPVHAVVIDGSVGLAGGDVSCGLRVVLSRETDNGIETIAGEIESARAVAVEVLVTAFDDVAATRQRHTSGIALLDATTTSPRVSAVPAPEPAPAPAPAPVAAPEPAPAPAPAPVAAPEPAPAPAPAPTWAETIRVSEEASAPPPPPAPAPAPAASNVPKPSPTFMPGALGNVMPRPVKVTKAAEEEQPYPEPGDIVDHFAFGRCEVIKSDGDRLHLRLGKDGRVKEIALEMLKITLMPPEEGQTGRLFKLARKL
;
A
#
# COMPACT_ATOMS: atom_id res chain seq x y z
N MET A 1 -10.72 -11.09 20.26
CA MET A 1 -12.03 -10.41 20.33
C MET A 1 -12.52 -10.23 18.90
N THR A 2 -13.78 -10.50 18.61
CA THR A 2 -14.37 -10.33 17.27
C THR A 2 -15.50 -9.32 17.34
N VAL A 3 -15.55 -8.41 16.38
CA VAL A 3 -16.58 -7.37 16.26
C VAL A 3 -17.17 -7.48 14.86
N SER A 4 -18.49 -7.48 14.77
CA SER A 4 -19.23 -7.47 13.50
C SER A 4 -19.85 -6.09 13.28
N THR A 5 -19.88 -5.66 12.02
CA THR A 5 -20.61 -4.49 11.55
C THR A 5 -21.82 -4.95 10.73
N ALA A 6 -22.95 -4.28 10.89
CA ALA A 6 -24.13 -4.42 10.04
C ALA A 6 -24.31 -3.20 9.11
N ASN A 7 -23.54 -2.14 9.32
CA ASN A 7 -23.62 -0.90 8.57
C ASN A 7 -22.25 -0.49 8.03
N ALA A 8 -21.96 -0.91 6.80
CA ALA A 8 -20.75 -0.56 6.08
C ALA A 8 -21.06 0.23 4.81
N ARG A 9 -20.29 1.29 4.55
CA ARG A 9 -20.37 2.08 3.31
C ARG A 9 -19.00 2.24 2.65
N HIS A 10 -19.02 2.46 1.34
CA HIS A 10 -17.80 2.68 0.56
C HIS A 10 -17.69 4.14 0.14
N ILE A 11 -16.49 4.70 0.27
CA ILE A 11 -16.17 6.07 -0.13
C ILE A 11 -14.99 5.98 -1.10
N LEU A 12 -15.13 6.62 -2.27
CA LEU A 12 -14.06 6.75 -3.26
C LEU A 12 -13.47 8.14 -3.16
N VAL A 13 -12.16 8.21 -2.94
CA VAL A 13 -11.41 9.47 -2.79
C VAL A 13 -10.34 9.53 -3.86
N ARG A 14 -10.24 10.67 -4.52
CA ARG A 14 -9.12 10.97 -5.41
C ARG A 14 -8.24 12.03 -4.77
N LEU A 15 -6.96 11.73 -4.63
CA LEU A 15 -5.94 12.65 -4.13
C LEU A 15 -5.01 13.00 -5.28
N ASP A 16 -5.02 14.26 -5.70
CA ASP A 16 -4.20 14.79 -6.80
C ASP A 16 -3.41 16.04 -6.34
N ASN A 17 -2.67 16.67 -7.25
CA ASN A 17 -1.99 17.94 -7.01
C ASN A 17 -0.95 17.93 -5.85
N SER A 18 -0.30 16.78 -5.62
CA SER A 18 0.79 16.64 -4.63
C SER A 18 0.37 16.95 -3.18
N VAL A 19 -0.88 16.66 -2.83
CA VAL A 19 -1.40 16.79 -1.45
C VAL A 19 -0.65 15.88 -0.48
N GLN A 20 -0.57 16.31 0.78
CA GLN A 20 0.20 15.61 1.82
C GLN A 20 -0.57 14.45 2.43
N LEU A 21 0.02 13.26 2.42
CA LEU A 21 -0.41 12.09 3.18
C LEU A 21 0.34 12.01 4.51
N PRO A 22 -0.30 11.53 5.60
CA PRO A 22 -1.72 11.13 5.68
C PRO A 22 -2.70 12.30 5.87
N ALA A 23 -2.22 13.55 6.05
CA ALA A 23 -3.04 14.69 6.45
C ALA A 23 -4.30 14.93 5.59
N ALA A 24 -4.16 15.01 4.27
CA ALA A 24 -5.28 15.23 3.36
C ALA A 24 -6.31 14.10 3.41
N LEU A 25 -5.86 12.86 3.64
CA LEU A 25 -6.76 11.72 3.81
C LEU A 25 -7.50 11.80 5.15
N LEU A 26 -6.82 12.23 6.23
CA LEU A 26 -7.46 12.45 7.52
C LEU A 26 -8.54 13.53 7.45
N ASP A 27 -8.33 14.60 6.69
CA ASP A 27 -9.34 15.64 6.49
C ASP A 27 -10.60 15.07 5.82
N VAL A 28 -10.43 14.30 4.73
CA VAL A 28 -11.56 13.62 4.07
C VAL A 28 -12.28 12.66 5.02
N LEU A 29 -11.55 11.89 5.81
CA LEU A 29 -12.15 10.95 6.77
C LEU A 29 -12.92 11.68 7.88
N ARG A 30 -12.48 12.88 8.30
CA ARG A 30 -13.23 13.71 9.26
C ARG A 30 -14.50 14.28 8.64
N ASP A 31 -14.42 14.81 7.43
CA ASP A 31 -15.57 15.38 6.71
C ASP A 31 -16.65 14.32 6.47
N GLU A 32 -16.23 13.10 6.12
CA GLU A 32 -17.11 11.95 5.93
C GLU A 32 -17.45 11.22 7.24
N ILE A 33 -17.01 11.71 8.39
CA ILE A 33 -17.30 11.15 9.73
C ILE A 33 -16.95 9.66 9.84
N VAL A 34 -15.80 9.26 9.31
CA VAL A 34 -15.32 7.87 9.34
C VAL A 34 -14.52 7.62 10.61
N THR A 35 -15.17 7.04 11.62
CA THR A 35 -14.54 6.73 12.92
C THR A 35 -13.87 5.37 12.98
N CYS A 36 -14.26 4.45 12.10
CA CYS A 36 -13.69 3.12 12.00
C CYS A 36 -13.80 2.61 10.56
N GLY A 37 -12.79 1.89 10.09
CA GLY A 37 -12.81 1.31 8.76
C GLY A 37 -11.48 0.78 8.29
N TRP A 38 -11.45 0.41 7.02
CA TRP A 38 -10.24 0.03 6.29
C TRP A 38 -10.19 0.77 4.98
N LEU A 39 -9.00 0.99 4.47
CA LEU A 39 -8.80 1.63 3.18
C LEU A 39 -7.75 0.91 2.37
N ARG A 40 -7.92 0.97 1.06
CA ARG A 40 -6.93 0.56 0.07
C ARG A 40 -6.76 1.64 -0.97
N ALA A 41 -5.54 1.84 -1.45
CA ALA A 41 -5.25 2.80 -2.48
C ALA A 41 -4.10 2.35 -3.38
N SER A 42 -4.00 2.98 -4.54
CA SER A 42 -2.87 2.84 -5.46
C SER A 42 -2.68 4.13 -6.25
N GLY A 43 -1.50 4.31 -6.83
CA GLY A 43 -1.20 5.49 -7.64
C GLY A 43 0.23 5.94 -7.55
N VAL A 44 0.49 7.23 -7.78
CA VAL A 44 1.84 7.79 -7.81
C VAL A 44 2.07 8.69 -6.59
N LEU A 45 3.16 8.42 -5.89
CA LEU A 45 3.63 9.22 -4.77
C LEU A 45 4.98 9.88 -5.10
N THR A 46 5.31 10.94 -4.39
CA THR A 46 6.67 11.50 -4.36
C THR A 46 7.01 11.97 -2.94
N ASP A 47 8.28 12.30 -2.70
CA ASP A 47 8.81 12.68 -1.38
C ASP A 47 8.34 11.73 -0.28
N VAL A 48 8.50 10.43 -0.51
CA VAL A 48 7.96 9.40 0.39
C VAL A 48 8.92 9.17 1.55
N SER A 49 8.40 9.26 2.76
CA SER A 49 9.08 8.86 3.98
C SER A 49 8.41 7.62 4.56
N LEU A 50 9.22 6.57 4.73
CA LEU A 50 8.79 5.28 5.26
C LEU A 50 9.48 4.95 6.57
N ARG A 51 8.78 4.23 7.45
CA ARG A 51 9.37 3.56 8.60
C ARG A 51 9.18 2.05 8.49
N SER A 52 10.16 1.30 8.96
CA SER A 52 10.05 -0.15 9.17
C SER A 52 9.80 -0.43 10.64
N PHE A 53 9.11 -1.52 10.97
CA PHE A 53 9.05 -1.97 12.36
C PHE A 53 10.42 -2.47 12.82
N ASP A 54 10.91 -1.97 13.94
CA ASP A 54 12.13 -2.47 14.59
C ASP A 54 11.74 -3.52 15.65
N PRO A 55 12.06 -4.81 15.43
CA PRO A 55 11.66 -5.88 16.32
C PRO A 55 12.38 -5.85 17.67
N ASP A 56 13.57 -5.24 17.75
CA ASP A 56 14.36 -5.22 18.97
C ASP A 56 13.84 -4.16 19.94
N THR A 57 13.39 -3.02 19.41
CA THR A 57 12.84 -1.92 20.21
C THR A 57 11.32 -1.95 20.33
N GLY A 58 10.63 -2.70 19.47
CA GLY A 58 9.17 -2.64 19.38
C GLY A 58 8.67 -1.24 18.96
N MET A 59 9.50 -0.47 18.29
CA MET A 59 9.20 0.90 17.89
C MET A 59 9.26 1.04 16.37
N PRO A 60 8.69 2.12 15.81
CA PRO A 60 9.03 2.51 14.45
C PRO A 60 10.54 2.69 14.35
N GLY A 61 11.16 1.91 13.47
CA GLY A 61 12.58 1.95 13.16
C GLY A 61 12.96 3.19 12.33
N ALA A 62 14.19 3.16 11.81
CA ALA A 62 14.75 4.31 11.10
C ALA A 62 13.89 4.75 9.92
N GLU A 63 13.77 6.07 9.78
CA GLU A 63 13.13 6.70 8.65
C GLU A 63 13.95 6.49 7.37
N ARG A 64 13.28 6.08 6.30
CA ARG A 64 13.85 5.97 4.96
C ARG A 64 13.11 6.89 4.01
N ARG A 65 13.84 7.85 3.46
CA ARG A 65 13.30 8.81 2.48
C ARG A 65 13.61 8.37 1.05
N LEU A 66 12.59 8.46 0.20
CA LEU A 66 12.64 8.21 -1.23
C LEU A 66 12.31 9.50 -1.96
N THR A 67 13.24 9.97 -2.80
CA THR A 67 13.05 11.14 -3.64
C THR A 67 12.55 10.75 -5.02
N GLY A 68 11.80 11.66 -5.65
CA GLY A 68 11.24 11.47 -6.98
C GLY A 68 9.94 10.66 -7.00
N PRO A 69 9.32 10.49 -8.18
CA PRO A 69 8.08 9.76 -8.33
C PRO A 69 8.29 8.25 -8.15
N VAL A 70 7.38 7.60 -7.42
CA VAL A 70 7.36 6.15 -7.21
C VAL A 70 5.93 5.63 -7.35
N HIS A 71 5.78 4.44 -7.92
CA HIS A 71 4.47 3.81 -8.06
C HIS A 71 4.10 3.13 -6.75
N ALA A 72 3.05 3.60 -6.08
CA ALA A 72 2.41 2.90 -4.98
C ALA A 72 1.52 1.80 -5.54
N VAL A 73 2.06 0.59 -5.58
CA VAL A 73 1.38 -0.62 -6.07
C VAL A 73 0.18 -0.94 -5.20
N VAL A 74 0.35 -0.83 -3.88
CA VAL A 74 -0.74 -0.90 -2.91
C VAL A 74 -0.40 -0.05 -1.70
N ILE A 75 -1.38 0.72 -1.24
CA ILE A 75 -1.43 1.32 0.08
C ILE A 75 -2.60 0.65 0.80
N ASP A 76 -2.36 0.17 2.01
CA ASP A 76 -3.37 -0.48 2.84
C ASP A 76 -3.34 0.15 4.23
N GLY A 77 -4.51 0.38 4.83
CA GLY A 77 -4.57 1.02 6.12
C GLY A 77 -5.84 0.79 6.89
N SER A 78 -5.73 0.96 8.20
CA SER A 78 -6.85 0.91 9.13
C SER A 78 -7.19 2.32 9.60
N VAL A 79 -8.48 2.63 9.71
CA VAL A 79 -9.01 3.88 10.27
C VAL A 79 -9.56 3.60 11.66
N GLY A 80 -9.23 4.46 12.62
CA GLY A 80 -9.72 4.41 13.99
C GLY A 80 -9.43 5.72 14.71
N LEU A 81 -9.74 5.78 16.00
CA LEU A 81 -9.56 6.97 16.81
C LEU A 81 -8.29 6.89 17.65
N ALA A 82 -7.51 7.97 17.70
CA ALA A 82 -6.38 8.12 18.62
C ALA A 82 -6.54 9.44 19.38
N GLY A 83 -6.62 9.39 20.71
CA GLY A 83 -6.84 10.59 21.52
C GLY A 83 -8.16 11.32 21.22
N GLY A 84 -9.16 10.61 20.66
CA GLY A 84 -10.45 11.18 20.27
C GLY A 84 -10.52 11.79 18.87
N ASP A 85 -9.40 11.86 18.13
CA ASP A 85 -9.36 12.31 16.74
C ASP A 85 -9.18 11.13 15.78
N VAL A 86 -9.59 11.32 14.52
CA VAL A 86 -9.42 10.33 13.45
C VAL A 86 -7.94 10.10 13.21
N SER A 87 -7.56 8.83 13.10
CA SER A 87 -6.20 8.37 12.84
C SER A 87 -6.21 7.24 11.82
N CYS A 88 -5.18 7.21 10.97
CA CYS A 88 -4.95 6.09 10.08
C CYS A 88 -3.49 5.67 10.13
N GLY A 89 -3.25 4.35 10.09
CA GLY A 89 -1.92 3.78 9.89
C GLY A 89 -1.84 3.25 8.47
N LEU A 90 -0.94 3.81 7.66
CA LEU A 90 -0.83 3.50 6.23
C LEU A 90 0.42 2.65 5.98
N ARG A 91 0.25 1.48 5.38
CA ARG A 91 1.33 0.63 4.88
C ARG A 91 1.35 0.65 3.38
N VAL A 92 2.52 0.54 2.77
CA VAL A 92 2.66 0.65 1.33
C VAL A 92 3.67 -0.35 0.78
N VAL A 93 3.41 -0.80 -0.45
CA VAL A 93 4.39 -1.42 -1.34
C VAL A 93 4.58 -0.49 -2.53
N LEU A 94 5.82 -0.04 -2.70
CA LEU A 94 6.27 0.85 -3.76
C LEU A 94 7.07 0.07 -4.79
N SER A 95 6.98 0.50 -6.04
CA SER A 95 7.78 0.01 -7.16
C SER A 95 8.40 1.19 -7.92
N ARG A 96 9.66 1.04 -8.31
CA ARG A 96 10.32 1.96 -9.25
C ARG A 96 11.26 1.19 -10.17
N GLU A 97 11.45 1.72 -11.36
CA GLU A 97 12.47 1.24 -12.29
C GLU A 97 13.83 1.85 -11.94
N THR A 98 14.86 1.02 -11.98
CA THR A 98 16.27 1.40 -11.74
C THR A 98 17.13 0.79 -12.83
N ASP A 99 18.39 1.18 -12.90
CA ASP A 99 19.36 0.58 -13.84
C ASP A 99 19.53 -0.94 -13.64
N ASN A 100 19.17 -1.45 -12.46
CA ASN A 100 19.23 -2.88 -12.12
C ASN A 100 17.87 -3.59 -12.26
N GLY A 101 16.87 -2.93 -12.87
CA GLY A 101 15.50 -3.43 -13.02
C GLY A 101 14.53 -2.87 -11.97
N ILE A 102 13.45 -3.59 -11.73
CA ILE A 102 12.39 -3.16 -10.81
C ILE A 102 12.84 -3.34 -9.36
N GLU A 103 12.83 -2.24 -8.61
CA GLU A 103 13.04 -2.23 -7.18
C GLU A 103 11.70 -2.11 -6.46
N THR A 104 11.49 -2.96 -5.44
CA THR A 104 10.32 -2.93 -4.58
C THR A 104 10.72 -2.50 -3.16
N ILE A 105 10.01 -1.53 -2.61
CA ILE A 105 10.23 -1.03 -1.25
C ILE A 105 8.91 -1.10 -0.48
N ALA A 106 8.92 -1.56 0.76
CA ALA A 106 7.73 -1.62 1.60
C ALA A 106 7.97 -0.99 2.97
N GLY A 107 6.93 -0.44 3.57
CA GLY A 107 7.00 0.18 4.90
C GLY A 107 5.69 0.84 5.33
N GLU A 108 5.72 1.45 6.50
CA GLU A 108 4.66 2.34 6.98
C GLU A 108 4.93 3.76 6.48
N ILE A 109 3.93 4.40 5.86
CA ILE A 109 4.03 5.78 5.41
C ILE A 109 3.99 6.69 6.63
N GLU A 110 5.10 7.38 6.88
CA GLU A 110 5.11 8.53 7.80
C GLU A 110 4.59 9.78 7.09
N SER A 111 5.08 10.03 5.88
CA SER A 111 4.62 11.12 5.03
C SER A 111 4.86 10.82 3.55
N ALA A 112 4.05 11.39 2.67
CA ALA A 112 4.23 11.33 1.23
C ALA A 112 3.42 12.43 0.54
N ARG A 113 3.82 12.82 -0.67
CA ARG A 113 3.00 13.65 -1.55
C ARG A 113 2.26 12.78 -2.55
N ALA A 114 0.94 12.84 -2.55
CA ALA A 114 0.10 12.14 -3.51
C ALA A 114 0.02 12.92 -4.83
N VAL A 115 0.71 12.44 -5.87
CA VAL A 115 0.67 13.05 -7.20
C VAL A 115 -0.66 12.72 -7.88
N ALA A 116 -1.04 11.44 -7.84
CA ALA A 116 -2.33 10.93 -8.28
C ALA A 116 -2.58 9.59 -7.59
N VAL A 117 -3.49 9.56 -6.61
CA VAL A 117 -3.82 8.37 -5.82
C VAL A 117 -5.33 8.21 -5.75
N GLU A 118 -5.79 6.99 -6.03
CA GLU A 118 -7.19 6.59 -5.86
C GLU A 118 -7.31 5.75 -4.60
N VAL A 119 -8.24 6.13 -3.72
CA VAL A 119 -8.47 5.47 -2.42
C VAL A 119 -9.90 4.95 -2.39
N LEU A 120 -10.06 3.68 -2.02
CA LEU A 120 -11.32 3.10 -1.59
C LEU A 120 -11.29 2.95 -0.08
N VAL A 121 -12.21 3.62 0.60
CA VAL A 121 -12.43 3.49 2.04
C VAL A 121 -13.70 2.66 2.27
N THR A 122 -13.61 1.65 3.13
CA THR A 122 -14.75 0.94 3.70
C THR A 122 -14.95 1.44 5.13
N ALA A 123 -15.95 2.29 5.33
CA ALA A 123 -16.32 2.85 6.62
C ALA A 123 -17.32 1.93 7.34
N PHE A 124 -17.15 1.77 8.65
CA PHE A 124 -18.06 1.03 9.52
C PHE A 124 -18.79 1.99 10.44
N ASP A 125 -20.04 2.31 10.09
CA ASP A 125 -20.81 3.40 10.72
C ASP A 125 -21.42 3.01 12.09
N ASP A 126 -21.44 1.72 12.40
CA ASP A 126 -21.90 1.16 13.68
C ASP A 126 -20.77 0.62 14.57
N VAL A 127 -19.52 0.93 14.21
CA VAL A 127 -18.33 0.51 14.95
C VAL A 127 -17.48 1.74 15.30
N ALA A 128 -17.09 1.83 16.56
CA ALA A 128 -16.02 2.73 16.99
C ALA A 128 -14.80 1.89 17.35
N ALA A 129 -13.62 2.29 16.88
CA ALA A 129 -12.38 1.62 17.23
C ALA A 129 -11.35 2.64 17.72
N THR A 130 -10.76 2.40 18.88
CA THR A 130 -9.63 3.20 19.36
C THR A 130 -8.33 2.50 19.05
N ARG A 131 -7.28 3.27 18.73
CA ARG A 131 -5.96 2.73 18.45
C ARG A 131 -5.17 2.61 19.75
N GLN A 132 -4.87 1.38 20.14
CA GLN A 132 -4.12 1.05 21.35
C GLN A 132 -2.76 0.47 20.98
N ARG A 133 -1.73 0.83 21.73
CA ARG A 133 -0.42 0.17 21.58
C ARG A 133 -0.48 -1.21 22.21
N HIS A 134 -0.22 -2.22 21.40
CA HIS A 134 0.00 -3.57 21.88
C HIS A 134 1.39 -3.70 22.53
N THR A 135 1.60 -4.73 23.34
CA THR A 135 2.89 -5.03 23.98
C THR A 135 4.01 -5.30 22.98
N SER A 136 3.65 -5.74 21.76
CA SER A 136 4.58 -5.88 20.64
C SER A 136 4.93 -4.54 19.98
N GLY A 137 4.47 -3.40 20.50
CA GLY A 137 4.76 -2.07 19.96
C GLY A 137 3.90 -1.63 18.77
N ILE A 138 3.11 -2.55 18.21
CA ILE A 138 2.21 -2.27 17.09
C ILE A 138 0.93 -1.62 17.60
N ALA A 139 0.47 -0.59 16.90
CA ALA A 139 -0.79 0.08 17.20
C ALA A 139 -1.97 -0.69 16.56
N LEU A 140 -2.73 -1.39 17.39
CA LEU A 140 -3.88 -2.20 16.98
C LEU A 140 -5.19 -1.46 17.26
N LEU A 141 -6.22 -1.79 16.49
CA LEU A 141 -7.57 -1.31 16.75
C LEU A 141 -8.21 -2.14 17.85
N ASP A 142 -8.73 -1.45 18.87
CA ASP A 142 -9.64 -1.98 19.86
C ASP A 142 -11.05 -1.49 19.51
N ALA A 143 -11.82 -2.38 18.88
CA ALA A 143 -13.13 -2.08 18.31
C ALA A 143 -14.25 -2.47 19.26
N THR A 144 -15.32 -1.69 19.28
CA THR A 144 -16.56 -2.02 19.98
C THR A 144 -17.74 -1.61 19.09
N THR A 145 -18.74 -2.47 18.96
CA THR A 145 -19.98 -2.12 18.27
C THR A 145 -20.69 -1.04 19.07
N THR A 146 -20.94 0.09 18.44
CA THR A 146 -21.82 1.10 19.02
C THR A 146 -23.24 0.63 18.74
N SER A 147 -23.98 0.21 19.78
CA SER A 147 -25.42 0.03 19.58
C SER A 147 -25.97 1.35 19.07
N PRO A 148 -26.68 1.38 17.92
CA PRO A 148 -27.35 2.58 17.50
C PRO A 148 -28.38 2.86 18.58
N ARG A 149 -28.09 3.81 19.48
CA ARG A 149 -29.13 4.43 20.26
C ARG A 149 -29.90 5.21 19.23
N VAL A 150 -30.93 4.57 18.67
CA VAL A 150 -32.08 5.28 18.14
C VAL A 150 -32.65 5.99 19.35
N SER A 151 -32.06 7.13 19.75
CA SER A 151 -32.85 8.17 20.37
C SER A 151 -33.89 8.44 19.30
N ALA A 152 -35.07 7.85 19.49
CA ALA A 152 -36.27 8.29 18.82
C ALA A 152 -36.31 9.79 19.09
N VAL A 153 -35.84 10.57 18.12
CA VAL A 153 -36.15 11.98 18.05
C VAL A 153 -37.68 11.97 18.03
N PRO A 154 -38.36 12.50 19.06
CA PRO A 154 -39.81 12.58 19.01
C PRO A 154 -40.17 13.25 17.68
N ALA A 155 -41.07 12.61 16.93
CA ALA A 155 -41.52 13.14 15.65
C ALA A 155 -41.84 14.64 15.83
N PRO A 156 -41.29 15.53 14.98
CA PRO A 156 -41.52 16.95 15.14
C PRO A 156 -43.03 17.18 15.16
N GLU A 157 -43.51 17.82 16.22
CA GLU A 157 -44.89 18.28 16.33
C GLU A 157 -45.22 19.08 15.07
N PRO A 158 -46.35 18.81 14.38
CA PRO A 158 -46.66 19.48 13.13
C PRO A 158 -46.64 20.99 13.35
N ALA A 159 -45.74 21.66 12.62
CA ALA A 159 -45.56 23.10 12.71
C ALA A 159 -46.91 23.80 12.48
N PRO A 160 -47.28 24.80 13.30
CA PRO A 160 -48.50 25.57 13.08
C PRO A 160 -48.47 26.21 11.69
N ALA A 161 -49.61 26.17 11.01
CA ALA A 161 -49.77 26.69 9.66
C ALA A 161 -49.23 28.14 9.56
N PRO A 162 -48.42 28.47 8.54
CA PRO A 162 -47.83 29.79 8.43
C PRO A 162 -48.92 30.85 8.29
N ALA A 163 -48.82 31.90 9.11
CA ALA A 163 -49.66 33.09 9.00
C ALA A 163 -49.49 33.71 7.60
N PRO A 164 -50.56 34.28 7.01
CA PRO A 164 -50.49 34.88 5.68
C PRO A 164 -49.41 35.97 5.64
N ALA A 165 -48.52 35.88 4.64
CA ALA A 165 -47.41 36.79 4.46
C ALA A 165 -47.91 38.24 4.26
N PRO A 166 -47.30 39.24 4.92
CA PRO A 166 -47.60 40.63 4.68
C PRO A 166 -47.22 41.01 3.24
N VAL A 167 -48.12 41.74 2.58
CA VAL A 167 -47.99 42.27 1.23
C VAL A 167 -46.69 43.07 1.11
N ALA A 168 -45.86 42.71 0.12
CA ALA A 168 -44.60 43.38 -0.15
C ALA A 168 -44.81 44.88 -0.40
N ALA A 169 -44.02 45.71 0.27
CA ALA A 169 -43.92 47.13 0.00
C ALA A 169 -43.33 47.36 -1.41
N PRO A 170 -43.77 48.41 -2.13
CA PRO A 170 -43.32 48.64 -3.50
C PRO A 170 -41.82 48.91 -3.58
N GLU A 171 -41.21 48.32 -4.59
CA GLU A 171 -39.79 48.36 -4.93
C GLU A 171 -39.32 49.81 -5.19
N PRO A 172 -38.21 50.27 -4.57
CA PRO A 172 -37.68 51.61 -4.82
C PRO A 172 -37.10 51.71 -6.23
N ALA A 173 -37.39 52.85 -6.88
CA ALA A 173 -37.02 53.13 -8.26
C ALA A 173 -35.50 52.98 -8.53
N PRO A 174 -35.10 52.46 -9.71
CA PRO A 174 -33.70 52.24 -10.03
C PRO A 174 -32.91 53.56 -10.09
N ALA A 175 -31.75 53.58 -9.45
CA ALA A 175 -30.80 54.68 -9.50
C ALA A 175 -30.25 54.87 -10.92
N PRO A 176 -29.94 56.12 -11.34
CA PRO A 176 -29.48 56.41 -12.70
C PRO A 176 -28.11 55.79 -12.99
N ALA A 177 -27.96 55.30 -14.22
CA ALA A 177 -26.77 54.65 -14.74
C ALA A 177 -25.52 55.58 -14.67
N PRO A 178 -24.35 55.06 -14.26
CA PRO A 178 -23.12 55.83 -14.26
C PRO A 178 -22.66 56.17 -15.68
N ALA A 179 -22.12 57.38 -15.84
CA ALA A 179 -21.59 57.90 -17.09
C ALA A 179 -20.40 57.06 -17.62
N PRO A 180 -20.22 56.97 -18.95
CA PRO A 180 -19.14 56.17 -19.54
C PRO A 180 -17.77 56.74 -19.15
N VAL A 181 -16.95 55.90 -18.54
CA VAL A 181 -15.54 56.16 -18.24
C VAL A 181 -14.77 56.17 -19.56
N ALA A 182 -13.90 57.18 -19.74
CA ALA A 182 -13.07 57.34 -20.92
C ALA A 182 -12.18 56.11 -21.17
N ALA A 183 -12.03 55.77 -22.45
CA ALA A 183 -11.18 54.68 -22.91
C ALA A 183 -9.71 54.89 -22.50
N PRO A 184 -9.00 53.86 -21.99
CA PRO A 184 -7.60 53.98 -21.68
C PRO A 184 -6.76 54.12 -22.96
N GLU A 185 -5.76 54.99 -22.88
CA GLU A 185 -4.76 55.30 -23.89
C GLU A 185 -3.95 54.03 -24.26
N PRO A 186 -3.62 53.79 -25.55
CA PRO A 186 -2.93 52.57 -25.96
C PRO A 186 -1.51 52.51 -25.38
N ALA A 187 -1.19 51.36 -24.78
CA ALA A 187 0.12 51.05 -24.23
C ALA A 187 1.22 51.11 -25.30
N PRO A 188 2.46 51.56 -24.96
CA PRO A 188 3.56 51.63 -25.90
C PRO A 188 3.99 50.25 -26.39
N ALA A 189 4.43 50.21 -27.65
CA ALA A 189 4.84 49.00 -28.36
C ALA A 189 6.01 48.26 -27.66
N PRO A 190 6.00 46.92 -27.65
CA PRO A 190 7.09 46.14 -27.04
C PRO A 190 8.41 46.33 -27.80
N ALA A 191 9.50 46.40 -27.04
CA ALA A 191 10.86 46.45 -27.54
C ALA A 191 11.22 45.20 -28.37
N PRO A 192 12.13 45.30 -29.37
CA PRO A 192 12.51 44.17 -30.20
C PRO A 192 13.19 43.07 -29.36
N ALA A 193 12.83 41.82 -29.65
CA ALA A 193 13.44 40.63 -29.07
C ALA A 193 14.94 40.53 -29.41
N PRO A 194 15.77 39.96 -28.52
CA PRO A 194 17.19 39.77 -28.77
C PRO A 194 17.43 38.91 -30.00
N THR A 195 18.46 39.27 -30.76
CA THR A 195 18.80 38.59 -32.02
C THR A 195 19.50 37.26 -31.72
N TRP A 196 19.43 36.32 -32.66
CA TRP A 196 20.12 35.01 -32.59
C TRP A 196 21.62 35.15 -32.23
N ALA A 197 22.26 36.28 -32.53
CA ALA A 197 23.67 36.52 -32.19
C ALA A 197 23.94 36.64 -30.67
N GLU A 198 22.96 37.04 -29.86
CA GLU A 198 23.09 37.17 -28.40
C GLU A 198 22.88 35.84 -27.66
N THR A 199 22.02 34.95 -28.16
CA THR A 199 21.83 33.62 -27.58
C THR A 199 23.03 32.69 -27.76
N ILE A 200 23.84 32.86 -28.81
CA ILE A 200 25.05 32.05 -29.01
C ILE A 200 26.13 32.41 -27.98
N ARG A 201 26.31 33.69 -27.64
CA ARG A 201 27.33 34.11 -26.67
C ARG A 201 27.02 33.63 -25.25
N VAL A 202 25.75 33.63 -24.85
CA VAL A 202 25.33 33.14 -23.52
C VAL A 202 25.51 31.62 -23.39
N SER A 203 25.38 30.86 -24.48
CA SER A 203 25.64 29.41 -24.47
C SER A 203 27.13 29.04 -24.50
N GLU A 204 28.00 29.89 -25.03
CA GLU A 204 29.46 29.67 -25.03
C GLU A 204 30.08 29.89 -23.63
N GLU A 205 29.54 30.83 -22.85
CA GLU A 205 30.03 31.16 -21.50
C GLU A 205 29.60 30.14 -20.43
N ALA A 206 28.56 29.33 -20.71
CA ALA A 206 28.08 28.25 -19.84
C ALA A 206 28.71 26.86 -20.16
N SER A 207 29.57 26.76 -21.17
CA SER A 207 30.24 25.51 -21.59
C SER A 207 31.72 25.43 -21.15
N ALA A 208 32.15 26.27 -20.21
CA ALA A 208 33.45 26.11 -19.57
C ALA A 208 33.38 25.00 -18.49
N PRO A 209 34.23 23.96 -18.55
CA PRO A 209 34.30 22.97 -17.49
C PRO A 209 34.81 23.63 -16.19
N PRO A 210 34.29 23.24 -15.01
CA PRO A 210 34.80 23.76 -13.74
C PRO A 210 36.29 23.43 -13.57
N PRO A 211 37.08 24.30 -12.91
CA PRO A 211 38.49 24.02 -12.68
C PRO A 211 38.66 22.75 -11.83
N PRO A 212 39.70 21.94 -12.08
CA PRO A 212 39.94 20.72 -11.31
C PRO A 212 40.18 21.05 -9.82
N PRO A 213 39.71 20.21 -8.89
CA PRO A 213 40.00 20.41 -7.47
C PRO A 213 41.50 20.36 -7.21
N ALA A 214 41.98 21.24 -6.33
CA ALA A 214 43.37 21.32 -5.91
C ALA A 214 43.87 19.97 -5.36
N PRO A 215 45.15 19.61 -5.60
CA PRO A 215 45.70 18.35 -5.12
C PRO A 215 45.73 18.29 -3.59
N ALA A 216 45.16 17.24 -3.02
CA ALA A 216 45.29 16.91 -1.61
C ALA A 216 46.77 16.70 -1.23
N PRO A 217 47.18 17.07 0.01
CA PRO A 217 48.56 16.84 0.46
C PRO A 217 48.87 15.33 0.51
N ALA A 218 50.08 15.00 0.05
CA ALA A 218 50.58 13.63 -0.07
C ALA A 218 50.65 12.89 1.27
N PRO A 219 50.34 11.58 1.31
CA PRO A 219 50.67 10.74 2.45
C PRO A 219 52.19 10.48 2.50
N ALA A 220 52.77 10.62 3.70
CA ALA A 220 54.15 10.29 3.97
C ALA A 220 54.45 8.80 3.72
N ALA A 221 55.63 8.55 3.16
CA ALA A 221 56.08 7.26 2.68
C ALA A 221 56.46 6.27 3.80
N SER A 222 56.08 5.01 3.56
CA SER A 222 56.86 3.78 3.70
C SER A 222 57.57 3.46 5.02
N ASN A 223 57.19 2.33 5.61
CA ASN A 223 58.18 1.28 5.88
C ASN A 223 57.55 -0.12 5.76
N VAL A 224 57.97 -0.84 4.73
CA VAL A 224 57.82 -2.30 4.57
C VAL A 224 59.14 -2.94 5.02
N PRO A 225 59.09 -4.13 5.64
CA PRO A 225 60.04 -5.17 5.26
C PRO A 225 59.35 -6.41 4.68
N LYS A 226 59.98 -6.95 3.64
CA LYS A 226 59.66 -8.14 2.83
C LYS A 226 60.09 -9.46 3.53
N PRO A 227 59.83 -10.68 2.99
CA PRO A 227 59.24 -11.79 3.75
C PRO A 227 60.09 -13.08 3.79
N SER A 228 59.46 -14.15 4.34
CA SER A 228 59.66 -15.62 4.14
C SER A 228 60.46 -16.37 5.22
N PRO A 229 60.33 -17.71 5.38
CA PRO A 229 59.19 -18.64 5.17
C PRO A 229 59.01 -19.61 6.37
N THR A 230 58.13 -20.62 6.23
CA THR A 230 58.11 -21.94 6.92
C THR A 230 56.82 -22.21 7.71
N PHE A 231 55.88 -22.96 7.12
CA PHE A 231 55.58 -24.35 7.51
C PHE A 231 54.26 -24.83 6.85
N MET A 232 54.37 -25.87 6.03
CA MET A 232 53.34 -26.86 5.68
C MET A 232 53.99 -28.22 6.03
N PRO A 233 53.27 -29.32 6.35
CA PRO A 233 52.04 -29.76 5.67
C PRO A 233 51.00 -30.53 6.53
N GLY A 234 49.83 -30.82 5.94
CA GLY A 234 48.85 -31.81 6.44
C GLY A 234 47.42 -31.45 6.05
N ALA A 235 46.95 -31.84 4.86
CA ALA A 235 46.21 -33.08 4.59
C ALA A 235 44.68 -32.86 4.55
N LEU A 236 44.21 -32.63 3.31
CA LEU A 236 42.96 -33.11 2.68
C LEU A 236 41.64 -33.08 3.48
N GLY A 237 40.73 -32.21 3.03
CA GLY A 237 39.31 -32.28 3.37
C GLY A 237 38.49 -31.11 2.82
N ASN A 238 38.29 -31.06 1.49
CA ASN A 238 37.35 -30.12 0.87
C ASN A 238 35.90 -30.45 1.27
N VAL A 239 35.18 -29.51 1.90
CA VAL A 239 33.71 -29.47 1.85
C VAL A 239 33.24 -28.03 1.73
N MET A 240 32.71 -27.69 0.55
CA MET A 240 31.92 -26.48 0.31
C MET A 240 30.55 -26.64 0.99
N PRO A 241 30.00 -25.64 1.69
CA PRO A 241 28.58 -25.65 2.01
C PRO A 241 27.77 -25.23 0.78
N ARG A 242 26.93 -26.16 0.28
CA ARG A 242 25.84 -25.89 -0.66
C ARG A 242 24.83 -24.92 -0.04
N PRO A 243 24.17 -24.05 -0.84
CA PRO A 243 23.11 -23.18 -0.34
C PRO A 243 21.92 -24.02 0.13
N VAL A 244 21.55 -23.84 1.39
CA VAL A 244 20.36 -24.43 2.01
C VAL A 244 19.15 -23.71 1.41
N LYS A 245 18.30 -24.47 0.71
CA LYS A 245 16.94 -24.04 0.36
C LYS A 245 16.20 -23.74 1.66
N VAL A 246 15.87 -22.47 1.88
CA VAL A 246 15.07 -22.02 3.01
C VAL A 246 13.68 -22.62 2.85
N THR A 247 13.39 -23.62 3.66
CA THR A 247 12.05 -24.18 3.87
C THR A 247 11.21 -23.16 4.62
N LYS A 248 10.09 -22.78 3.99
CA LYS A 248 9.04 -21.92 4.53
C LYS A 248 8.46 -22.56 5.80
N ALA A 249 8.56 -21.87 6.93
CA ALA A 249 7.97 -22.30 8.19
C ALA A 249 6.55 -21.71 8.35
N ALA A 250 5.58 -22.63 8.47
CA ALA A 250 4.37 -22.55 9.29
C ALA A 250 3.44 -21.32 9.12
N GLU A 251 2.75 -21.25 7.99
CA GLU A 251 1.32 -20.92 8.00
C GLU A 251 0.57 -22.21 8.39
N GLU A 252 -0.52 -22.10 9.15
CA GLU A 252 -1.38 -23.20 9.61
C GLU A 252 -1.44 -24.35 8.60
N GLU A 253 -0.89 -25.51 8.97
CA GLU A 253 -0.64 -26.65 8.09
C GLU A 253 -1.97 -27.28 7.66
N GLN A 254 -2.66 -26.64 6.71
CA GLN A 254 -3.70 -27.29 5.93
C GLN A 254 -2.99 -28.40 5.15
N PRO A 255 -3.28 -29.68 5.44
CA PRO A 255 -2.56 -30.79 4.86
C PRO A 255 -2.72 -30.73 3.34
N TYR A 256 -1.59 -30.61 2.66
CA TYR A 256 -1.51 -30.44 1.22
C TYR A 256 -1.14 -31.78 0.58
N PRO A 257 -1.78 -32.18 -0.54
CA PRO A 257 -1.55 -33.48 -1.16
C PRO A 257 -0.17 -33.57 -1.83
N GLU A 258 0.57 -34.62 -1.49
CA GLU A 258 1.90 -34.92 -2.03
C GLU A 258 1.84 -35.95 -3.18
N PRO A 259 2.89 -36.05 -4.02
CA PRO A 259 2.98 -37.10 -5.03
C PRO A 259 2.85 -38.50 -4.40
N GLY A 260 1.90 -39.30 -4.88
CA GLY A 260 1.56 -40.62 -4.34
C GLY A 260 0.29 -40.65 -3.46
N ASP A 261 -0.25 -39.48 -3.08
CA ASP A 261 -1.52 -39.41 -2.35
C ASP A 261 -2.74 -39.61 -3.27
N ILE A 262 -3.86 -40.02 -2.65
CA ILE A 262 -5.13 -40.24 -3.35
C ILE A 262 -6.04 -39.05 -3.12
N VAL A 263 -6.66 -38.57 -4.19
CA VAL A 263 -7.54 -37.42 -4.18
C VAL A 263 -8.88 -37.77 -4.80
N ASP A 264 -9.97 -37.51 -4.08
CA ASP A 264 -11.34 -37.60 -4.59
C ASP A 264 -11.81 -36.23 -5.11
N HIS A 265 -11.82 -36.09 -6.44
CA HIS A 265 -12.23 -34.87 -7.12
C HIS A 265 -13.70 -34.94 -7.55
N PHE A 266 -14.49 -33.91 -7.23
CA PHE A 266 -15.94 -33.89 -7.49
C PHE A 266 -16.36 -34.25 -8.93
N ALA A 267 -15.54 -33.95 -9.95
CA ALA A 267 -15.82 -34.28 -11.35
C ALA A 267 -15.13 -35.55 -11.88
N PHE A 268 -14.02 -35.97 -11.27
CA PHE A 268 -13.16 -37.03 -11.81
C PHE A 268 -13.16 -38.29 -10.93
N GLY A 269 -13.74 -38.20 -9.74
CA GLY A 269 -13.69 -39.24 -8.72
C GLY A 269 -12.27 -39.41 -8.16
N ARG A 270 -11.96 -40.64 -7.72
CA ARG A 270 -10.67 -41.01 -7.14
C ARG A 270 -9.55 -40.96 -8.19
N CYS A 271 -8.56 -40.13 -7.93
CA CYS A 271 -7.37 -39.91 -8.74
C CYS A 271 -6.10 -39.99 -7.86
N GLU A 272 -4.96 -40.29 -8.46
CA GLU A 272 -3.67 -40.32 -7.77
C GLU A 272 -2.83 -39.10 -8.16
N VAL A 273 -2.15 -38.49 -7.20
CA VAL A 273 -1.30 -37.32 -7.44
C VAL A 273 0.04 -37.80 -8.00
N ILE A 274 0.33 -37.43 -9.25
CA ILE A 274 1.63 -37.72 -9.87
C ILE A 274 2.64 -36.63 -9.51
N LYS A 275 2.18 -35.38 -9.49
CA LYS A 275 3.03 -34.20 -9.28
C LYS A 275 2.23 -33.11 -8.60
N SER A 276 2.89 -32.40 -7.69
CA SER A 276 2.32 -31.33 -6.90
C SER A 276 3.25 -30.12 -6.98
N ASP A 277 2.75 -29.02 -7.57
CA ASP A 277 3.53 -27.80 -7.83
C ASP A 277 3.09 -26.63 -6.92
N GLY A 278 2.39 -26.93 -5.81
CA GLY A 278 1.88 -25.95 -4.84
C GLY A 278 0.56 -25.27 -5.24
N ASP A 279 0.47 -24.83 -6.50
CA ASP A 279 -0.74 -24.16 -7.03
C ASP A 279 -1.54 -25.06 -7.98
N ARG A 280 -0.92 -26.15 -8.47
CA ARG A 280 -1.50 -27.09 -9.43
C ARG A 280 -1.20 -28.53 -9.05
N LEU A 281 -2.14 -29.43 -9.32
CA LEU A 281 -1.95 -30.88 -9.20
C LEU A 281 -2.07 -31.55 -10.56
N HIS A 282 -1.15 -32.48 -10.83
CA HIS A 282 -1.25 -33.42 -11.94
C HIS A 282 -1.81 -34.73 -11.43
N LEU A 283 -3.06 -35.02 -11.78
CA LEU A 283 -3.82 -36.18 -11.31
C LEU A 283 -3.88 -37.26 -12.39
N ARG A 284 -3.57 -38.51 -12.01
CA ARG A 284 -3.82 -39.71 -12.80
C ARG A 284 -5.24 -40.20 -12.55
N LEU A 285 -6.06 -40.27 -13.58
CA LEU A 285 -7.41 -40.84 -13.46
C LEU A 285 -7.33 -42.37 -13.45
N GLY A 286 -7.81 -43.00 -12.38
CA GLY A 286 -7.71 -44.46 -12.18
C GLY A 286 -8.49 -45.32 -13.19
N LYS A 287 -9.45 -44.75 -13.94
CA LYS A 287 -10.25 -45.47 -14.94
C LYS A 287 -9.63 -45.51 -16.35
N ASP A 288 -8.87 -44.47 -16.72
CA ASP A 288 -8.36 -44.29 -18.10
C ASP A 288 -6.84 -44.05 -18.18
N GLY A 289 -6.14 -43.94 -17.04
CA GLY A 289 -4.70 -43.64 -16.98
C GLY A 289 -4.29 -42.25 -17.49
N ARG A 290 -5.25 -41.44 -17.96
CA ARG A 290 -5.00 -40.07 -18.45
C ARG A 290 -4.55 -39.18 -17.31
N VAL A 291 -3.61 -38.29 -17.61
CA VAL A 291 -3.13 -37.27 -16.68
C VAL A 291 -3.88 -35.98 -16.94
N LYS A 292 -4.43 -35.37 -15.89
CA LYS A 292 -5.07 -34.05 -15.96
C LYS A 292 -4.44 -33.10 -14.95
N GLU A 293 -4.19 -31.90 -15.42
CA GLU A 293 -3.76 -30.77 -14.59
C GLU A 293 -4.99 -30.04 -14.05
N ILE A 294 -4.98 -29.76 -12.75
CA ILE A 294 -6.02 -28.97 -12.07
C ILE A 294 -5.38 -27.84 -11.27
N ALA A 295 -5.99 -26.65 -11.32
CA ALA A 295 -5.60 -25.51 -10.49
C ALA A 295 -6.33 -25.58 -9.14
N LEU A 296 -5.60 -25.34 -8.06
CA LEU A 296 -6.12 -25.45 -6.69
C LEU A 296 -6.78 -24.17 -6.18
N GLU A 297 -6.62 -23.06 -6.89
CA GLU A 297 -7.13 -21.73 -6.53
C GLU A 297 -8.64 -21.72 -6.20
N MET A 298 -9.42 -22.52 -6.93
CA MET A 298 -10.88 -22.62 -6.80
C MET A 298 -11.34 -23.90 -6.07
N LEU A 299 -10.42 -24.64 -5.45
CA LEU A 299 -10.70 -25.93 -4.81
C LEU A 299 -10.39 -25.89 -3.32
N LYS A 300 -11.33 -26.37 -2.51
CA LYS A 300 -11.13 -26.64 -1.08
C LYS A 300 -10.59 -28.05 -0.91
N ILE A 301 -9.40 -28.14 -0.30
CA ILE A 301 -8.72 -29.38 0.04
C ILE A 301 -9.15 -29.79 1.46
N THR A 302 -9.59 -31.03 1.65
CA THR A 302 -9.91 -31.58 2.97
C THR A 302 -9.28 -32.95 3.13
N LEU A 303 -8.44 -33.15 4.14
CA LEU A 303 -7.90 -34.46 4.48
C LEU A 303 -9.01 -35.32 5.10
N MET A 304 -9.22 -36.51 4.55
CA MET A 304 -10.17 -37.50 5.05
C MET A 304 -9.47 -38.47 6.01
N PRO A 305 -10.19 -38.99 7.02
CA PRO A 305 -9.64 -40.01 7.91
C PRO A 305 -9.21 -41.25 7.11
N PRO A 306 -8.09 -41.89 7.47
CA PRO A 306 -7.59 -43.07 6.76
C PRO A 306 -8.58 -44.23 6.92
N GLU A 307 -9.00 -44.85 5.81
CA GLU A 307 -9.73 -46.11 5.86
C GLU A 307 -8.76 -47.27 6.04
N GLU A 308 -9.07 -48.20 6.95
CA GLU A 308 -8.23 -49.37 7.25
C GLU A 308 -7.96 -50.18 5.97
N GLY A 309 -6.69 -50.20 5.54
CA GLY A 309 -6.22 -50.97 4.38
C GLY A 309 -5.70 -50.15 3.18
N GLN A 310 -5.62 -48.82 3.25
CA GLN A 310 -5.02 -47.99 2.18
C GLN A 310 -3.63 -47.46 2.53
N THR A 311 -2.68 -47.69 1.63
CA THR A 311 -1.39 -47.00 1.59
C THR A 311 -1.55 -45.66 0.88
N GLY A 312 -1.58 -44.56 1.64
CA GLY A 312 -1.61 -43.18 1.14
C GLY A 312 -2.60 -42.30 1.91
N ARG A 313 -2.40 -40.97 1.92
CA ARG A 313 -3.36 -40.04 2.52
C ARG A 313 -4.49 -39.77 1.51
N LEU A 314 -5.74 -39.74 1.99
CA LEU A 314 -6.91 -39.46 1.14
C LEU A 314 -7.37 -38.01 1.32
N PHE A 315 -7.42 -37.27 0.22
CA PHE A 315 -7.90 -35.89 0.20
C PHE A 315 -9.18 -35.76 -0.60
N LYS A 316 -10.09 -34.89 -0.18
CA LYS A 316 -11.29 -34.52 -0.93
C LYS A 316 -11.12 -33.12 -1.51
N LEU A 317 -11.37 -32.99 -2.83
CA LEU A 317 -11.40 -31.70 -3.53
C LEU A 317 -12.84 -31.30 -3.85
N ALA A 318 -13.31 -30.24 -3.18
CA ALA A 318 -14.61 -29.64 -3.44
C ALA A 318 -14.43 -28.25 -4.08
N ARG A 319 -15.42 -27.80 -4.87
CA ARG A 319 -15.43 -26.42 -5.38
C ARG A 319 -15.55 -25.44 -4.22
N LYS A 320 -14.72 -24.40 -4.21
CA LYS A 320 -14.89 -23.23 -3.34
C LYS A 320 -16.09 -22.43 -3.87
N LEU A 321 -17.21 -22.45 -3.15
CA LEU A 321 -18.37 -21.60 -3.42
C LEU A 321 -18.07 -20.16 -3.00
#